data_AF-L9M4F4-F1
#
_entry.id   AF-L9M4F4-F1
#
_cell.length_a   1.000
_cell.length_b   1.000
_cell.length_c   1.000
_cell.angle_alpha   90.00
_cell.angle_beta   90.00
_cell.angle_gamma   90.00
#
_symmetry.space_group_name_H-M   'P 1'
#
loop_
_entity.id
_entity.type
_entity.pdbx_description
1 polymer ?
#
loop_
_entity_poly.entity_id
_entity_poly.type
_entity_poly.pdbx_seq_one_letter_code
_entity_poly.pdbx_strand_id
1 'polypeptide(L)'
;MNLINNSSKLLLAVFLMMNLSNTYAKKQIVDAQVQEAAAEAMEAAGAETTVASDEEAACRADDACDVASAVSEDERYGGIEQEYVVKGCKVTIYNDGPVKMVNVKTNKPCDAPIPKDHKFSKETRTYQENGCTITESKYADGIADAVMDCSKRDTTK
;
A
#
# COMPACT_ATOMS: atom_id res chain seq x y z
N MET A 1 -60.14 -1.07 17.86
CA MET A 1 -58.84 -0.42 17.59
C MET A 1 -57.76 -1.48 17.60
N ASN A 2 -57.29 -1.97 16.44
CA ASN A 2 -56.05 -2.77 16.31
C ASN A 2 -55.65 -3.05 14.83
N LEU A 3 -56.01 -2.18 13.88
CA LEU A 3 -55.65 -2.37 12.46
C LEU A 3 -54.58 -1.41 11.94
N ILE A 4 -54.15 -0.43 12.75
CA ILE A 4 -53.25 0.66 12.31
C ILE A 4 -51.78 0.35 12.65
N ASN A 5 -51.51 -0.56 13.59
CA ASN A 5 -50.15 -0.79 14.10
C ASN A 5 -49.32 -1.81 13.30
N ASN A 6 -49.96 -2.64 12.46
CA ASN A 6 -49.28 -3.70 11.70
C ASN A 6 -48.89 -3.24 10.28
N SER A 7 -49.61 -2.29 9.70
CA SER A 7 -49.34 -1.72 8.39
C SER A 7 -48.16 -0.74 8.39
N SER A 8 -47.88 -0.08 9.53
CA SER A 8 -46.73 0.83 9.68
C SER A 8 -45.39 0.08 9.71
N LYS A 9 -45.34 -1.12 10.31
CA LYS A 9 -44.13 -1.96 10.33
C LYS A 9 -43.81 -2.57 8.97
N LEU A 10 -44.85 -2.90 8.18
CA LEU A 10 -44.69 -3.41 6.82
C LEU A 10 -44.10 -2.34 5.88
N LEU A 11 -44.51 -1.08 6.03
CA LEU A 11 -44.01 0.05 5.23
C LEU A 11 -42.54 0.39 5.53
N LEU A 12 -42.11 0.29 6.78
CA LEU A 12 -40.71 0.52 7.19
C LEU A 12 -39.74 -0.53 6.62
N ALA A 13 -40.17 -1.80 6.53
CA ALA A 13 -39.36 -2.87 5.94
C ALA A 13 -39.17 -2.70 4.41
N VAL A 14 -40.19 -2.20 3.71
CA VAL A 14 -40.11 -1.95 2.24
C VAL A 14 -39.18 -0.77 1.94
N PHE A 15 -39.17 0.28 2.78
CA PHE A 15 -38.25 1.41 2.62
C PHE A 15 -36.78 1.04 2.84
N LEU A 16 -36.47 0.10 3.75
CA LEU A 16 -35.10 -0.37 3.93
C LEU A 16 -34.61 -1.19 2.73
N MET A 17 -35.47 -2.03 2.14
CA MET A 17 -35.13 -2.86 0.97
C MET A 17 -34.89 -2.03 -0.31
N MET A 18 -35.59 -0.90 -0.49
CA MET A 18 -35.38 -0.02 -1.66
C MET A 18 -34.04 0.75 -1.64
N ASN A 19 -33.39 0.89 -0.47
CA ASN A 19 -32.10 1.57 -0.36
C ASN A 19 -30.89 0.66 -0.64
N LEU A 20 -31.04 -0.67 -0.59
CA LEU A 20 -29.96 -1.58 -0.99
C LEU A 20 -29.85 -1.75 -2.52
N SER A 21 -30.94 -1.57 -3.26
CA SER A 21 -30.99 -1.82 -4.72
C SER A 21 -30.34 -0.72 -5.58
N ASN A 22 -30.06 0.46 -5.02
CA ASN A 22 -29.43 1.56 -5.79
C ASN A 22 -27.88 1.49 -5.83
N THR A 23 -27.27 0.46 -5.23
CA THR A 23 -25.79 0.33 -5.18
C THR A 23 -25.22 -0.56 -6.29
N TYR A 24 -26.04 -1.19 -7.13
CA TYR A 24 -25.56 -2.09 -8.20
C TYR A 24 -25.78 -1.57 -9.65
N ALA A 25 -26.40 -0.40 -9.84
CA ALA A 25 -26.61 0.18 -11.18
C ALA A 25 -25.67 1.35 -11.52
N LYS A 26 -24.82 1.80 -10.59
CA LYS A 26 -23.82 2.87 -10.81
C LYS A 26 -22.38 2.34 -10.89
N LYS A 27 -22.21 1.13 -11.43
CA LYS A 27 -20.88 0.61 -11.80
C LYS A 27 -20.72 0.50 -13.33
N GLN A 28 -21.80 0.32 -14.08
CA GLN A 28 -21.73 0.05 -15.51
C GLN A 28 -21.66 1.29 -16.43
N ILE A 29 -21.99 2.49 -15.91
CA ILE A 29 -21.90 3.75 -16.68
C ILE A 29 -20.49 4.36 -16.61
N VAL A 30 -19.67 3.92 -15.65
CA VAL A 30 -18.26 4.33 -15.54
C VAL A 30 -17.38 3.47 -16.46
N ASP A 31 -17.64 2.16 -16.56
CA ASP A 31 -16.84 1.28 -17.42
C ASP A 31 -17.01 1.60 -18.92
N ALA A 32 -18.19 2.03 -19.37
CA ALA A 32 -18.42 2.40 -20.77
C ALA A 32 -17.83 3.76 -21.17
N GLN A 33 -17.68 4.71 -20.24
CA GLN A 33 -17.08 6.02 -20.54
C GLN A 33 -15.55 6.06 -20.32
N VAL A 34 -14.98 5.05 -19.64
CA VAL A 34 -13.53 4.90 -19.46
C VAL A 34 -12.87 4.19 -20.66
N GLN A 35 -13.62 3.41 -21.45
CA GLN A 35 -13.06 2.76 -22.64
C GLN A 35 -12.90 3.67 -23.88
N GLU A 36 -13.64 4.77 -23.98
CA GLU A 36 -13.51 5.68 -25.14
C GLU A 36 -12.44 6.77 -24.93
N ALA A 37 -12.10 7.11 -23.69
CA ALA A 37 -11.02 8.06 -23.38
C ALA A 37 -9.62 7.40 -23.29
N ALA A 38 -9.53 6.07 -23.30
CA ALA A 38 -8.27 5.33 -23.25
C ALA A 38 -7.55 5.24 -24.61
N ALA A 39 -8.18 5.68 -25.70
CA ALA A 39 -7.64 5.59 -27.05
C ALA A 39 -6.88 6.85 -27.53
N GLU A 40 -6.93 7.98 -26.81
CA GLU A 40 -6.34 9.26 -27.26
C GLU A 40 -5.37 9.94 -26.27
N ALA A 41 -4.87 9.22 -25.25
CA ALA A 41 -3.85 9.74 -24.32
C ALA A 41 -2.52 8.97 -24.40
N MET A 42 -2.24 8.36 -25.56
CA MET A 42 -1.00 7.64 -25.84
C MET A 42 0.07 8.57 -26.44
N GLU A 43 0.22 9.79 -25.92
CA GLU A 43 1.30 10.69 -26.38
C GLU A 43 1.66 11.78 -25.37
N ALA A 44 1.91 11.41 -24.10
CA ALA A 44 2.71 12.21 -23.17
C ALA A 44 3.10 11.39 -21.92
N ALA A 45 3.47 10.12 -22.09
CA ALA A 45 4.14 9.35 -21.04
C ALA A 45 5.61 9.79 -20.98
N GLY A 46 5.83 10.96 -20.38
CA GLY A 46 7.16 11.44 -20.05
C GLY A 46 7.77 10.56 -18.96
N ALA A 47 8.54 9.58 -19.41
CA ALA A 47 9.72 9.04 -18.75
C ALA A 47 9.64 8.95 -17.22
N GLU A 48 8.92 7.95 -16.72
CA GLU A 48 9.39 7.25 -15.53
C GLU A 48 10.59 6.43 -16.01
N THR A 49 11.77 7.05 -15.97
CA THR A 49 13.04 6.34 -16.08
C THR A 49 13.12 5.45 -14.86
N THR A 50 12.52 4.27 -14.95
CA THR A 50 13.07 3.09 -14.32
C THR A 50 14.51 3.04 -14.82
N VAL A 51 15.43 3.51 -14.00
CA VAL A 51 16.83 3.11 -14.12
C VAL A 51 16.83 1.64 -13.74
N ALA A 52 16.34 0.78 -14.64
CA ALA A 52 16.91 -0.52 -14.80
C ALA A 52 18.38 -0.19 -15.10
N SER A 53 19.25 -0.37 -14.11
CA SER A 53 20.67 -0.37 -14.38
C SER A 53 20.89 -1.34 -15.55
N ASP A 54 21.82 -1.04 -16.46
CA ASP A 54 22.09 -1.87 -17.63
C ASP A 54 22.34 -3.36 -17.28
N GLU A 55 22.65 -3.65 -16.01
CA GLU A 55 22.79 -4.96 -15.40
C GLU A 55 21.47 -5.76 -15.28
N GLU A 56 20.34 -5.12 -14.94
CA GLU A 56 19.01 -5.75 -14.89
C GLU A 56 18.51 -6.15 -16.29
N ALA A 57 18.81 -5.32 -17.30
CA ALA A 57 18.46 -5.60 -18.70
C ALA A 57 19.31 -6.75 -19.28
N ALA A 58 20.58 -6.85 -18.87
CA ALA A 58 21.46 -7.96 -19.27
C ALA A 58 21.03 -9.29 -18.63
N CYS A 59 20.54 -9.29 -17.38
CA CYS A 59 20.05 -10.50 -16.72
C CYS A 59 18.76 -11.05 -17.35
N ARG A 60 17.84 -10.20 -17.87
CA ARG A 60 16.63 -10.69 -18.56
C ARG A 60 16.88 -11.49 -19.85
N ALA A 61 18.09 -11.43 -20.42
CA ALA A 61 18.44 -12.10 -21.67
C ALA A 61 18.99 -13.53 -21.48
N ASP A 62 19.30 -13.93 -20.25
CA ASP A 62 19.74 -15.28 -19.90
C ASP A 62 18.58 -16.06 -19.28
N ASP A 63 18.23 -17.22 -19.86
CA ASP A 63 17.19 -18.14 -19.34
C ASP A 63 17.53 -18.67 -17.93
N ALA A 64 18.76 -18.45 -17.45
CA ALA A 64 19.18 -18.77 -16.09
C ALA A 64 18.84 -17.68 -15.04
N CYS A 65 18.36 -16.50 -15.46
CA CYS A 65 17.95 -15.45 -14.53
C CYS A 65 16.48 -15.60 -14.14
N ASP A 66 16.24 -16.09 -12.92
CA ASP A 66 14.93 -15.96 -12.25
C ASP A 66 14.68 -14.48 -11.94
N VAL A 67 14.12 -13.76 -12.92
CA VAL A 67 13.67 -12.38 -12.73
C VAL A 67 12.48 -12.43 -11.79
N ALA A 68 12.67 -11.96 -10.56
CA ALA A 68 11.60 -11.84 -9.59
C ALA A 68 10.44 -11.06 -10.20
N SER A 69 9.24 -11.64 -10.15
CA SER A 69 8.03 -10.97 -10.64
C SER A 69 7.85 -9.63 -9.95
N ALA A 70 7.37 -8.63 -10.68
CA ALA A 70 7.12 -7.30 -10.14
C ALA A 70 6.07 -7.39 -9.01
N VAL A 71 6.53 -7.35 -7.76
CA VAL A 71 5.67 -7.27 -6.58
C VAL A 71 5.09 -5.87 -6.45
N SER A 72 3.82 -5.81 -6.05
CA SER A 72 3.12 -4.55 -5.76
C SER A 72 3.80 -3.83 -4.59
N GLU A 73 3.68 -2.49 -4.52
CA GLU A 73 4.22 -1.74 -3.38
C GLU A 73 3.59 -2.21 -2.06
N ASP A 74 2.29 -2.47 -2.08
CA ASP A 74 1.55 -2.98 -0.93
C ASP A 74 2.19 -4.29 -0.43
N GLU A 75 2.50 -5.24 -1.31
CA GLU A 75 3.16 -6.48 -0.93
C GLU A 75 4.61 -6.27 -0.49
N ARG A 76 5.37 -5.42 -1.21
CA ARG A 76 6.76 -5.09 -0.88
C ARG A 76 6.90 -4.49 0.52
N TYR A 77 5.89 -3.75 0.97
CA TYR A 77 5.93 -2.98 2.22
C TYR A 77 5.01 -3.54 3.32
N GLY A 78 4.72 -4.85 3.26
CA GLY A 78 3.98 -5.54 4.32
C GLY A 78 2.51 -5.15 4.42
N GLY A 79 1.95 -4.53 3.38
CA GLY A 79 0.58 -4.04 3.30
C GLY A 79 0.41 -2.58 3.72
N ILE A 80 -0.80 -2.06 3.50
CA ILE A 80 -1.20 -0.73 3.94
C ILE A 80 -1.59 -0.78 5.42
N GLU A 81 -0.88 -0.04 6.25
CA GLU A 81 -1.23 0.17 7.67
C GLU A 81 -2.43 1.12 7.78
N GLN A 82 -2.37 2.25 7.07
CA GLN A 82 -3.38 3.29 7.11
C GLN A 82 -3.44 4.07 5.80
N GLU A 83 -4.64 4.42 5.35
CA GLU A 83 -4.85 5.31 4.21
C GLU A 83 -5.87 6.39 4.54
N TYR A 84 -5.58 7.65 4.18
CA TYR A 84 -6.50 8.77 4.34
C TYR A 84 -6.22 9.91 3.36
N VAL A 85 -7.17 10.83 3.23
CA VAL A 85 -7.05 12.00 2.34
C VAL A 85 -7.22 13.30 3.13
N VAL A 86 -6.25 14.21 3.02
CA VAL A 86 -6.30 15.55 3.63
C VAL A 86 -6.02 16.60 2.55
N LYS A 87 -6.96 17.55 2.36
CA LYS A 87 -6.83 18.64 1.39
C LYS A 87 -6.48 18.17 -0.04
N GLY A 88 -6.97 16.99 -0.44
CA GLY A 88 -6.69 16.39 -1.75
C GLY A 88 -5.34 15.67 -1.86
N CYS A 89 -4.59 15.55 -0.76
CA CYS A 89 -3.39 14.73 -0.65
C CYS A 89 -3.76 13.38 -0.03
N LYS A 90 -3.59 12.29 -0.79
CA LYS A 90 -3.76 10.92 -0.31
C LYS A 90 -2.48 10.49 0.39
N VAL A 91 -2.59 10.15 1.65
CA VAL A 91 -1.50 9.58 2.45
C VAL A 91 -1.75 8.09 2.62
N THR A 92 -0.77 7.30 2.23
CA THR A 92 -0.73 5.85 2.40
C THR A 92 0.47 5.54 3.28
N ILE A 93 0.22 5.03 4.48
CA ILE A 93 1.23 4.56 5.42
C ILE A 93 1.33 3.05 5.25
N TYR A 94 2.52 2.55 4.91
CA TYR A 94 2.78 1.13 4.79
C TYR A 94 3.33 0.56 6.11
N ASN A 95 3.01 -0.71 6.40
CA ASN A 95 3.40 -1.34 7.67
C ASN A 95 4.92 -1.38 7.85
N ASP A 96 5.66 -1.63 6.77
CA ASP A 96 7.12 -1.69 6.78
C ASP A 96 7.80 -0.42 6.27
N GLY A 97 7.01 0.67 6.21
CA GLY A 97 7.35 1.92 5.53
C GLY A 97 7.47 1.74 4.01
N PRO A 98 7.56 2.83 3.23
CA PRO A 98 7.58 4.24 3.63
C PRO A 98 6.17 4.81 3.89
N VAL A 99 6.06 6.14 4.03
CA VAL A 99 4.79 6.87 3.89
C VAL A 99 4.75 7.51 2.51
N LYS A 100 3.73 7.19 1.71
CA LYS A 100 3.51 7.75 0.38
C LYS A 100 2.46 8.84 0.43
N MET A 101 2.74 9.99 -0.19
CA MET A 101 1.83 11.13 -0.24
C MET A 101 1.69 11.66 -1.67
N VAL A 102 0.50 11.53 -2.25
CA VAL A 102 0.23 11.95 -3.64
C VAL A 102 -1.10 12.68 -3.77
N ASN A 103 -1.13 13.71 -4.61
CA ASN A 103 -2.36 14.43 -4.89
C ASN A 103 -3.32 13.53 -5.66
N VAL A 104 -4.57 13.41 -5.20
CA VAL A 104 -5.56 12.50 -5.78
C VAL A 104 -5.90 12.77 -7.24
N LYS A 105 -5.67 13.99 -7.74
CA LYS A 105 -5.98 14.37 -9.13
C LYS A 105 -4.76 14.29 -10.03
N THR A 106 -3.60 14.73 -9.52
CA THR A 106 -2.41 14.90 -10.36
C THR A 106 -1.39 13.78 -10.18
N ASN A 107 -1.57 12.89 -9.18
CA ASN A 107 -0.61 11.87 -8.77
C ASN A 107 0.81 12.42 -8.48
N LYS A 108 0.94 13.74 -8.29
CA LYS A 108 2.20 14.39 -7.94
C LYS A 108 2.40 14.35 -6.42
N PRO A 109 3.64 14.36 -5.93
CA PRO A 109 3.93 14.48 -4.51
C PRO A 109 3.19 15.68 -3.89
N CYS A 110 2.71 15.50 -2.66
CA CYS A 110 2.08 16.54 -1.87
C CYS A 110 2.40 16.32 -0.39
N ASP A 111 2.26 17.38 0.41
CA ASP A 111 2.49 17.30 1.85
C ASP A 111 1.16 17.24 2.60
N ALA A 112 1.07 16.32 3.55
CA ALA A 112 -0.06 16.18 4.46
C ALA A 112 0.41 15.82 5.87
N PRO A 113 -0.36 16.20 6.91
CA PRO A 113 0.01 15.89 8.28
C PRO A 113 -0.07 14.39 8.56
N ILE A 114 1.01 13.82 9.08
CA ILE A 114 1.10 12.43 9.54
C ILE A 114 0.55 12.35 10.98
N PRO A 115 -0.17 11.26 11.38
CA PRO A 115 -0.59 11.05 12.75
C PRO A 115 0.59 11.18 13.73
N LYS A 116 0.36 11.88 14.84
CA LYS A 116 1.43 12.17 15.82
C LYS A 116 1.97 10.92 16.52
N ASP A 117 1.14 9.89 16.56
CA ASP A 117 1.40 8.58 17.17
C ASP A 117 1.99 7.56 16.18
N HIS A 118 2.17 7.93 14.90
CA HIS A 118 2.83 7.06 13.94
C HIS A 118 4.30 6.85 14.30
N LYS A 119 4.73 5.59 14.35
CA LYS A 119 6.10 5.19 14.68
C LYS A 119 6.87 4.93 13.38
N PHE A 120 7.81 5.81 13.05
CA PHE A 120 8.69 5.64 11.89
C PHE A 120 9.79 4.58 12.09
N SER A 121 10.03 4.16 13.34
CA SER A 121 11.02 3.14 13.67
C SER A 121 10.38 1.77 13.76
N LYS A 122 11.00 0.77 13.10
CA LYS A 122 10.65 -0.64 13.28
C LYS A 122 11.01 -1.11 14.69
N GLU A 123 10.31 -2.12 15.18
CA GLU A 123 10.70 -2.80 16.42
C GLU A 123 11.99 -3.57 16.19
N THR A 124 13.03 -3.19 16.93
CA THR A 124 14.32 -3.88 16.89
C THR A 124 14.70 -4.41 18.27
N ARG A 125 15.38 -5.55 18.27
CA ARG A 125 16.07 -6.08 19.46
C ARG A 125 17.56 -6.16 19.18
N THR A 126 18.36 -5.58 20.08
CA THR A 126 19.82 -5.66 19.99
C THR A 126 20.36 -6.39 21.21
N TYR A 127 21.22 -7.38 20.98
CA TYR A 127 21.85 -8.17 22.03
C TYR A 127 23.28 -8.59 21.66
N GLN A 128 24.05 -9.00 22.67
CA GLN A 128 25.41 -9.50 22.49
C GLN A 128 25.42 -11.02 22.50
N GLU A 129 26.05 -11.63 21.50
CA GLU A 129 26.24 -13.07 21.40
C GLU A 129 27.62 -13.38 20.83
N ASN A 130 28.40 -14.20 21.53
CA ASN A 130 29.75 -14.62 21.10
C ASN A 130 30.68 -13.45 20.69
N GLY A 131 30.63 -12.33 21.43
CA GLY A 131 31.43 -11.14 21.13
C GLY A 131 30.96 -10.32 19.92
N CYS A 132 29.77 -10.59 19.38
CA CYS A 132 29.13 -9.80 18.33
C CYS A 132 27.86 -9.14 18.82
N THR A 133 27.58 -7.97 18.26
CA THR A 133 26.31 -7.26 18.41
C THR A 133 25.36 -7.78 17.34
N ILE A 134 24.27 -8.43 17.76
CA ILE A 134 23.19 -8.84 16.86
C ILE A 134 22.05 -7.85 17.00
N THR A 135 21.57 -7.31 15.89
CA THR A 135 20.38 -6.47 15.82
C THR A 135 19.36 -7.14 14.94
N GLU A 136 18.22 -7.51 15.50
CA GLU A 136 17.11 -8.06 14.75
C GLU A 136 15.99 -7.03 14.59
N SER A 137 15.41 -6.97 13.41
CA SER A 137 14.22 -6.17 13.09
C SER A 137 13.07 -7.07 12.72
N LYS A 138 11.88 -6.80 13.24
CA LYS A 138 10.65 -7.49 12.86
C LYS A 138 9.89 -6.70 11.80
N TYR A 139 9.44 -7.42 10.78
CA TYR A 139 8.54 -6.92 9.74
C TYR A 139 7.09 -7.26 10.07
N ALA A 140 6.15 -6.63 9.38
CA ALA A 140 4.72 -6.78 9.68
C ALA A 140 4.15 -8.15 9.27
N ASP A 141 4.79 -8.81 8.30
CA ASP A 141 4.52 -10.19 7.91
C ASP A 141 5.07 -11.23 8.91
N GLY A 142 5.77 -10.78 9.97
CA GLY A 142 6.39 -11.63 10.98
C GLY A 142 7.75 -12.20 10.57
N ILE A 143 8.25 -11.87 9.37
CA ILE A 143 9.63 -12.15 8.98
C ILE A 143 10.54 -11.28 9.85
N ALA A 144 11.72 -11.79 10.19
CA ALA A 144 12.74 -11.05 10.92
C ALA A 144 14.03 -11.03 10.11
N ASP A 145 14.65 -9.85 10.03
CA ASP A 145 16.02 -9.68 9.52
C ASP A 145 16.96 -9.46 10.71
N ALA A 146 18.19 -9.93 10.58
CA ALA A 146 19.19 -9.89 11.63
C ALA A 146 20.54 -9.47 11.07
N VAL A 147 21.07 -8.36 11.58
CA VAL A 147 22.41 -7.87 11.26
C VAL A 147 23.35 -8.20 12.42
N MET A 148 24.47 -8.85 12.11
CA MET A 148 25.51 -9.21 13.08
C MET A 148 26.77 -8.37 12.84
N ASP A 149 27.20 -7.62 13.85
CA ASP A 149 28.47 -6.87 13.86
C ASP A 149 29.45 -7.50 14.86
N CYS A 150 30.52 -8.09 14.31
CA CYS A 150 31.58 -8.77 15.06
C CYS A 150 32.87 -7.96 15.20
N SER A 151 32.87 -6.68 14.83
CA SER A 151 34.09 -5.86 14.76
C SER A 151 34.85 -5.77 16.09
N LYS A 152 34.17 -6.01 17.22
CA LYS A 152 34.75 -5.99 18.57
C LYS A 152 35.23 -7.35 19.08
N ARG A 153 34.97 -8.44 18.34
CA ARG A 153 35.37 -9.79 18.75
C ARG A 153 36.88 -9.93 18.79
N ASP A 154 37.57 -9.41 17.79
CA ASP A 154 39.02 -9.59 17.62
C ASP A 154 39.87 -8.53 18.35
N THR A 155 39.26 -7.43 18.81
CA THR A 155 39.97 -6.38 19.59
C THR A 155 40.28 -6.78 21.03
N THR A 156 39.85 -7.96 21.46
CA THR A 156 39.99 -8.46 22.84
C THR A 156 41.14 -9.45 23.03
N LYS A 157 42.03 -9.62 22.03
CA LYS A 157 43.23 -10.47 22.11
C LYS A 157 44.49 -9.68 22.41
#